data_AF-A0A3S4NET2-F1
#
_entry.id   AF-A0A3S4NET2-F1
#
_cell.length_a   1.000
_cell.length_b   1.000
_cell.length_c   1.000
_cell.angle_alpha   90.00
_cell.angle_beta   90.00
_cell.angle_gamma   90.00
#
_symmetry.space_group_name_H-M   'P 1'
#
loop_
_entity.id
_entity.type
_entity.pdbx_description
1 polymer ?
#
loop_
_entity_poly.entity_id
_entity_poly.type
_entity_poly.pdbx_seq_one_letter_code
_entity_poly.pdbx_strand_id
1 'polypeptide(L)'
;MENLEAGQSESQSSMSEQLVSESVKTKQAQSSLLFEKQAISKQLQQVKASLDYYKQNIARNEEQMKASLTQAAKISLENRHVSMKTENAKLELADAEKELKWLRSAVDSSEKEYEQNQRKMVQLRKELEDKRAERKKMEEELLEWNSKVTEMSSENREATIQRLQDEIKECKAILKCGVCFDRPKEVVITKCYHLFCYPCIQRNLEIRHRKCPGCGTPFGQNDVREVKI
;
A
#
# COMPACT_ATOMS: atom_id res chain seq x y z
N MET A 1 130.42 98.88 -2.49
CA MET A 1 129.05 98.71 -3.01
C MET A 1 128.61 97.23 -3.02
N GLU A 2 129.45 96.24 -2.72
CA GLU A 2 129.10 94.81 -2.82
C GLU A 2 128.48 94.17 -1.55
N ASN A 3 128.49 94.84 -0.38
CA ASN A 3 127.89 94.29 0.85
C ASN A 3 126.35 94.37 0.90
N LEU A 4 125.70 94.86 -0.17
CA LEU A 4 124.25 94.76 -0.37
C LEU A 4 123.86 93.52 -1.21
N GLU A 5 124.79 92.96 -2.00
CA GLU A 5 124.52 91.84 -2.90
C GLU A 5 124.65 90.47 -2.21
N ALA A 6 125.52 90.34 -1.20
CA ALA A 6 125.68 89.10 -0.42
C ALA A 6 124.49 88.82 0.52
N GLY A 7 123.91 89.85 1.14
CA GLY A 7 122.66 89.70 1.91
C GLY A 7 121.41 89.50 1.03
N GLN A 8 121.48 89.93 -0.24
CA GLN A 8 120.44 89.64 -1.24
C GLN A 8 120.53 88.21 -1.77
N SER A 9 121.72 87.61 -1.92
CA SER A 9 121.86 86.22 -2.40
C SER A 9 121.52 85.16 -1.36
N GLU A 10 121.87 85.35 -0.08
CA GLU A 10 121.45 84.44 1.01
C GLU A 10 119.93 84.50 1.28
N SER A 11 119.31 85.68 1.17
CA SER A 11 117.85 85.80 1.27
C SER A 11 117.13 85.22 0.04
N GLN A 12 117.70 85.33 -1.16
CA GLN A 12 117.19 84.69 -2.37
C GLN A 12 117.31 83.16 -2.32
N SER A 13 118.40 82.60 -1.77
CA SER A 13 118.57 81.16 -1.58
C SER A 13 117.56 80.60 -0.57
N SER A 14 117.41 81.25 0.59
CA SER A 14 116.42 80.87 1.62
C SER A 14 114.98 80.95 1.11
N MET A 15 114.64 82.00 0.36
CA MET A 15 113.33 82.16 -0.27
C MET A 15 113.09 81.09 -1.35
N SER A 16 114.12 80.69 -2.10
CA SER A 16 114.03 79.61 -3.10
C SER A 16 113.82 78.23 -2.47
N GLU A 17 114.49 77.93 -1.34
CA GLU A 17 114.31 76.68 -0.59
C GLU A 17 112.92 76.60 0.06
N GLN A 18 112.41 77.71 0.61
CA GLN A 18 111.04 77.78 1.11
C GLN A 18 110.00 77.50 0.01
N LEU A 19 110.16 78.12 -1.16
CA LEU A 19 109.27 77.91 -2.32
C LEU A 19 109.32 76.46 -2.82
N VAL A 20 110.50 75.83 -2.84
CA VAL A 20 110.63 74.40 -3.20
C VAL A 20 109.97 73.51 -2.14
N SER A 21 110.15 73.79 -0.85
CA SER A 21 109.47 73.05 0.23
C SER A 21 107.94 73.19 0.14
N GLU A 22 107.44 74.40 -0.13
CA GLU A 22 106.01 74.67 -0.32
C GLU A 22 105.46 73.97 -1.56
N SER A 23 106.19 73.99 -2.68
CA SER A 23 105.87 73.27 -3.92
C SER A 23 105.78 71.75 -3.72
N VAL A 24 106.71 71.17 -2.95
CA VAL A 24 106.69 69.74 -2.60
C VAL A 24 105.51 69.42 -1.68
N LYS A 25 105.28 70.22 -0.63
CA LYS A 25 104.15 70.06 0.30
C LYS A 25 102.80 70.15 -0.41
N THR A 26 102.65 71.12 -1.32
CA THR A 26 101.41 71.28 -2.13
C THR A 26 101.20 70.14 -3.10
N LYS A 27 102.25 69.65 -3.80
CA LYS A 27 102.14 68.45 -4.66
C LYS A 27 101.80 67.18 -3.87
N GLN A 28 102.40 67.00 -2.70
CA GLN A 28 102.10 65.86 -1.82
C GLN A 28 100.66 65.91 -1.30
N ALA A 29 100.18 67.08 -0.87
CA ALA A 29 98.80 67.30 -0.48
C ALA A 29 97.82 67.06 -1.66
N GLN A 30 98.15 67.55 -2.86
CA GLN A 30 97.37 67.33 -4.08
C GLN A 30 97.27 65.83 -4.43
N SER A 31 98.38 65.10 -4.34
CA SER A 31 98.41 63.65 -4.57
C SER A 31 97.56 62.89 -3.53
N SER A 32 97.61 63.32 -2.27
CA SER A 32 96.78 62.73 -1.19
C SER A 32 95.28 62.94 -1.46
N LEU A 33 94.89 64.18 -1.78
CA LEU A 33 93.51 64.53 -2.11
C LEU A 33 92.99 63.79 -3.36
N LEU A 34 93.85 63.55 -4.36
CA LEU A 34 93.51 62.73 -5.52
C LEU A 34 93.22 61.27 -5.16
N PHE A 35 94.06 60.68 -4.30
CA PHE A 35 93.85 59.33 -3.79
C PHE A 35 92.56 59.22 -2.98
N GLU A 36 92.29 60.19 -2.09
CA GLU A 36 91.05 60.27 -1.31
C GLU A 36 89.82 60.43 -2.21
N LYS A 37 89.86 61.32 -3.19
CA LYS A 37 88.79 61.50 -4.19
C LYS A 37 88.51 60.18 -4.92
N GLN A 38 89.55 59.45 -5.30
CA GLN A 38 89.40 58.18 -6.01
C GLN A 38 88.83 57.07 -5.09
N ALA A 39 89.25 57.04 -3.82
CA ALA A 39 88.72 56.12 -2.81
C ALA A 39 87.23 56.39 -2.53
N ILE A 40 86.85 57.65 -2.31
CA ILE A 40 85.45 58.07 -2.13
C ILE A 40 84.63 57.76 -3.38
N SER A 41 85.16 58.00 -4.58
CA SER A 41 84.47 57.65 -5.83
C SER A 41 84.18 56.16 -5.95
N LYS A 42 85.12 55.28 -5.53
CA LYS A 42 84.91 53.83 -5.51
C LYS A 42 83.86 53.43 -4.48
N GLN A 43 83.93 53.99 -3.27
CA GLN A 43 82.92 53.75 -2.23
C GLN A 43 81.53 54.18 -2.70
N LEU A 44 81.41 55.34 -3.35
CA LEU A 44 80.15 55.83 -3.91
C LEU A 44 79.59 54.89 -4.99
N GLN A 45 80.44 54.37 -5.88
CA GLN A 45 80.02 53.38 -6.87
C GLN A 45 79.54 52.08 -6.21
N GLN A 46 80.23 51.60 -5.19
CA GLN A 46 79.83 50.40 -4.45
C GLN A 46 78.48 50.61 -3.74
N VAL A 47 78.29 51.75 -3.07
CA VAL A 47 77.01 52.07 -2.42
C VAL A 47 75.88 52.21 -3.44
N LYS A 48 76.13 52.81 -4.61
CA LYS A 48 75.13 52.88 -5.69
C LYS A 48 74.73 51.49 -6.19
N ALA A 49 75.69 50.60 -6.44
CA ALA A 49 75.41 49.24 -6.87
C ALA A 49 74.59 48.45 -5.81
N SER A 50 74.95 48.59 -4.53
CA SER A 50 74.18 48.00 -3.42
C SER A 50 72.77 48.59 -3.34
N LEU A 51 72.62 49.90 -3.50
CA LEU A 51 71.31 50.57 -3.50
C LEU A 51 70.42 50.07 -4.62
N ASP A 52 70.96 49.92 -5.84
CA ASP A 52 70.22 49.42 -6.99
C ASP A 52 69.82 47.94 -6.80
N TYR A 53 70.70 47.13 -6.22
CA TYR A 53 70.39 45.76 -5.81
C TYR A 53 69.22 45.71 -4.81
N TYR A 54 69.27 46.51 -3.74
CA TYR A 54 68.21 46.54 -2.75
C TYR A 54 66.89 47.06 -3.33
N LYS A 55 66.91 48.06 -4.21
CA LYS A 55 65.71 48.53 -4.92
C LYS A 55 65.07 47.43 -5.75
N GLN A 56 65.86 46.68 -6.51
CA GLN A 56 65.35 45.58 -7.32
C GLN A 56 64.78 44.45 -6.44
N ASN A 57 65.44 44.15 -5.32
CA ASN A 57 64.97 43.15 -4.37
C ASN A 57 63.66 43.57 -3.68
N ILE A 58 63.51 44.84 -3.32
CA ILE A 58 62.26 45.40 -2.77
C ILE A 58 61.14 45.26 -3.79
N ALA A 59 61.34 45.70 -5.04
CA ALA A 59 60.33 45.61 -6.09
C ALA A 59 59.87 44.15 -6.33
N ARG A 60 60.82 43.19 -6.37
CA ARG A 60 60.51 41.76 -6.49
C ARG A 60 59.68 41.26 -5.32
N ASN A 61 60.04 41.62 -4.09
CA ASN A 61 59.32 41.20 -2.89
C ASN A 61 57.91 41.82 -2.82
N GLU A 62 57.74 43.07 -3.23
CA GLU A 62 56.43 43.72 -3.32
C GLU A 62 55.52 43.02 -4.34
N GLU A 63 56.05 42.64 -5.51
CA GLU A 63 55.29 41.91 -6.52
C GLU A 63 54.92 40.50 -6.04
N GLN A 64 55.85 39.80 -5.39
CA GLN A 64 55.58 38.49 -4.79
C GLN A 64 54.54 38.58 -3.67
N MET A 65 54.58 39.62 -2.83
CA MET A 65 53.61 39.86 -1.78
C MET A 65 52.22 40.13 -2.37
N LYS A 66 52.14 40.97 -3.42
CA LYS A 66 50.88 41.26 -4.13
C LYS A 66 50.27 40.02 -4.76
N ALA A 67 51.09 39.16 -5.39
CA ALA A 67 50.64 37.89 -5.94
C ALA A 67 50.09 36.96 -4.84
N SER A 68 50.81 36.84 -3.72
CA SER A 68 50.40 36.02 -2.57
C SER A 68 49.08 36.52 -1.95
N LEU A 69 48.91 37.83 -1.79
CA LEU A 69 47.67 38.43 -1.30
C LEU A 69 46.48 38.16 -2.23
N THR A 70 46.69 38.29 -3.54
CA THR A 70 45.66 38.00 -4.54
C THR A 70 45.26 36.52 -4.51
N GLN A 71 46.24 35.63 -4.37
CA GLN A 71 46.00 34.19 -4.25
C GLN A 71 45.25 33.84 -2.95
N ALA A 72 45.64 34.45 -1.83
CA ALA A 72 44.96 34.25 -0.54
C ALA A 72 43.50 34.72 -0.58
N ALA A 73 43.23 35.86 -1.22
CA ALA A 73 41.86 36.36 -1.42
C ALA A 73 41.03 35.41 -2.28
N LYS A 74 41.59 34.88 -3.37
CA LYS A 74 40.93 33.89 -4.23
C LYS A 74 40.57 32.61 -3.45
N ILE A 75 41.54 32.04 -2.73
CA ILE A 75 41.32 30.82 -1.94
C ILE A 75 40.28 31.06 -0.83
N SER A 76 40.29 32.23 -0.19
CA SER A 76 39.29 32.59 0.82
C SER A 76 37.87 32.59 0.25
N LEU A 77 37.68 33.15 -0.95
CA LEU A 77 36.40 33.17 -1.63
C LEU A 77 35.94 31.76 -2.03
N GLU A 78 36.84 30.95 -2.58
CA GLU A 78 36.57 29.55 -2.96
C GLU A 78 36.17 28.72 -1.73
N ASN A 79 36.90 28.85 -0.62
CA ASN A 79 36.59 28.18 0.65
C ASN A 79 35.21 28.60 1.18
N ARG A 80 34.86 29.89 1.12
CA ARG A 80 33.53 30.37 1.51
C ARG A 80 32.44 29.74 0.65
N HIS A 81 32.65 29.68 -0.65
CA HIS A 81 31.69 29.10 -1.58
C HIS A 81 31.50 27.60 -1.36
N VAL A 82 32.59 26.85 -1.14
CA VAL A 82 32.54 25.42 -0.79
C VAL A 82 31.84 25.21 0.55
N SER A 83 32.12 26.05 1.55
CA SER A 83 31.47 25.98 2.86
C SER A 83 29.95 26.21 2.73
N MET A 84 29.52 27.21 1.98
CA MET A 84 28.09 27.46 1.73
C MET A 84 27.41 26.30 1.01
N LYS A 85 28.03 25.75 -0.04
CA LYS A 85 27.51 24.57 -0.76
C LYS A 85 27.39 23.34 0.15
N THR A 86 28.39 23.13 0.99
CA THR A 86 28.40 22.01 1.94
C THR A 86 27.27 22.15 2.94
N GLU A 87 27.01 23.36 3.44
CA GLU A 87 25.93 23.58 4.40
C GLU A 87 24.55 23.42 3.76
N ASN A 88 24.36 23.92 2.53
CA ASN A 88 23.12 23.67 1.78
C ASN A 88 22.87 22.17 1.55
N ALA A 89 23.89 21.43 1.12
CA ALA A 89 23.78 19.98 0.91
C ALA A 89 23.44 19.22 2.21
N LYS A 90 23.94 19.66 3.37
CA LYS A 90 23.55 19.07 4.66
C LYS A 90 22.08 19.32 5.00
N LEU A 91 21.57 20.52 4.71
CA LEU A 91 20.16 20.83 4.93
C LEU A 91 19.25 19.97 4.05
N GLU A 92 19.58 19.86 2.76
CA GLU A 92 18.86 18.98 1.81
C GLU A 92 18.89 17.51 2.26
N LEU A 93 20.05 17.04 2.73
CA LEU A 93 20.18 15.68 3.27
C LEU A 93 19.28 15.47 4.49
N ALA A 94 19.28 16.41 5.44
CA ALA A 94 18.47 16.32 6.65
C ALA A 94 16.97 16.29 6.33
N ASP A 95 16.51 17.01 5.31
CA ASP A 95 15.12 16.99 4.88
C ASP A 95 14.77 15.68 4.16
N ALA A 96 15.66 15.17 3.28
CA ALA A 96 15.49 13.87 2.65
C ALA A 96 15.46 12.72 3.67
N GLU A 97 16.26 12.79 4.74
CA GLU A 97 16.25 11.80 5.83
C GLU A 97 14.92 11.78 6.61
N LYS A 98 14.34 12.97 6.86
CA LYS A 98 13.02 13.07 7.50
C LYS A 98 11.93 12.45 6.61
N GLU A 99 11.95 12.75 5.32
CA GLU A 99 10.98 12.22 4.38
C GLU A 99 11.10 10.70 4.23
N LEU A 100 12.32 10.18 4.15
CA LEU A 100 12.60 8.75 4.15
C LEU A 100 12.13 8.05 5.43
N LYS A 101 12.28 8.70 6.60
CA LYS A 101 11.73 8.18 7.87
C LYS A 101 10.20 8.14 7.85
N TRP A 102 9.56 9.17 7.32
CA TRP A 102 8.10 9.21 7.18
C TRP A 102 7.58 8.14 6.23
N LEU A 103 8.20 8.01 5.04
CA LEU A 103 7.87 6.99 4.06
C LEU A 103 8.03 5.57 4.62
N ARG A 104 9.12 5.29 5.35
CA ARG A 104 9.29 3.99 6.03
C ARG A 104 8.15 3.69 7.00
N SER A 105 7.76 4.66 7.82
CA SER A 105 6.66 4.49 8.76
C SER A 105 5.31 4.25 8.05
N ALA A 106 5.09 4.89 6.90
CA ALA A 106 3.90 4.67 6.08
C ALA A 106 3.88 3.27 5.45
N VAL A 107 5.03 2.79 4.95
CA VAL A 107 5.18 1.43 4.43
C VAL A 107 4.92 0.41 5.54
N ASP A 108 5.52 0.56 6.72
CA ASP A 108 5.30 -0.36 7.86
C ASP A 108 3.81 -0.44 8.26
N SER A 109 3.09 0.68 8.22
CA SER A 109 1.65 0.72 8.49
C SER A 109 0.87 -0.02 7.41
N SER A 110 1.19 0.23 6.13
CA SER A 110 0.53 -0.41 4.99
C SER A 110 0.78 -1.92 4.95
N GLU A 111 1.99 -2.38 5.27
CA GLU A 111 2.34 -3.79 5.38
C GLU A 111 1.51 -4.49 6.48
N LYS A 112 1.36 -3.88 7.65
CA LYS A 112 0.51 -4.42 8.72
C LYS A 112 -0.95 -4.54 8.31
N GLU A 113 -1.49 -3.53 7.63
CA GLU A 113 -2.85 -3.57 7.09
C GLU A 113 -2.99 -4.68 6.03
N TYR A 114 -2.01 -4.82 5.15
CA TYR A 114 -1.98 -5.87 4.14
C TYR A 114 -1.98 -7.26 4.78
N GLU A 115 -1.12 -7.51 5.77
CA GLU A 115 -1.09 -8.77 6.53
C GLU A 115 -2.41 -9.04 7.27
N GLN A 116 -3.05 -8.01 7.82
CA GLN A 116 -4.35 -8.15 8.47
C GLN A 116 -5.42 -8.53 7.45
N ASN A 117 -5.42 -7.90 6.27
CA ASN A 117 -6.36 -8.20 5.20
C ASN A 117 -6.13 -9.60 4.62
N GLN A 118 -4.87 -10.04 4.46
CA GLN A 118 -4.56 -11.41 4.08
C GLN A 118 -5.12 -12.42 5.08
N ARG A 119 -4.96 -12.18 6.39
CA ARG A 119 -5.55 -13.03 7.45
C ARG A 119 -7.07 -13.10 7.35
N LYS A 120 -7.75 -11.96 7.19
CA LYS A 120 -9.20 -11.89 6.99
C LYS A 120 -9.65 -12.64 5.74
N MET A 121 -8.91 -12.52 4.63
CA MET A 121 -9.20 -13.23 3.39
C MET A 121 -9.14 -14.75 3.56
N VAL A 122 -8.16 -15.26 4.32
CA VAL A 122 -8.06 -16.70 4.63
C VAL A 122 -9.24 -17.15 5.51
N GLN A 123 -9.62 -16.36 6.52
CA GLN A 123 -10.77 -16.66 7.38
C GLN A 123 -12.07 -16.71 6.59
N LEU A 124 -12.36 -15.69 5.78
CA LEU A 124 -13.57 -15.62 4.94
C LEU A 124 -13.63 -16.76 3.92
N ARG A 125 -12.48 -17.16 3.35
CA ARG A 125 -12.43 -18.34 2.46
C ARG A 125 -12.80 -19.63 3.19
N LYS A 126 -12.33 -19.81 4.42
CA LYS A 126 -12.67 -20.96 5.25
C LYS A 126 -14.17 -20.95 5.60
N GLU A 127 -14.69 -19.83 6.07
CA GLU A 127 -16.12 -19.67 6.40
C GLU A 127 -17.00 -19.94 5.18
N LEU A 128 -16.61 -19.46 4.01
CA LEU A 128 -17.33 -19.73 2.75
C LEU A 128 -17.38 -21.23 2.45
N GLU A 129 -16.27 -21.94 2.63
CA GLU A 129 -16.21 -23.38 2.41
C GLU A 129 -17.04 -24.16 3.42
N ASP A 130 -16.98 -23.79 4.70
CA ASP A 130 -17.81 -24.38 5.76
C ASP A 130 -19.30 -24.18 5.44
N LYS A 131 -19.70 -22.98 5.03
CA LYS A 131 -21.09 -22.67 4.63
C LYS A 131 -21.52 -23.41 3.36
N ARG A 132 -20.62 -23.68 2.42
CA ARG A 132 -20.92 -24.52 1.24
C ARG A 132 -21.14 -25.97 1.64
N ALA A 133 -20.32 -26.49 2.54
CA ALA A 133 -20.47 -27.84 3.06
C ALA A 133 -21.78 -28.00 3.85
N GLU A 134 -22.13 -27.04 4.70
CA GLU A 134 -23.42 -27.01 5.42
C GLU A 134 -24.60 -26.98 4.45
N ARG A 135 -24.56 -26.12 3.43
CA ARG A 135 -25.61 -26.04 2.40
C ARG A 135 -25.80 -27.37 1.69
N LYS A 136 -24.71 -28.03 1.29
CA LYS A 136 -24.76 -29.32 0.60
C LYS A 136 -25.45 -30.39 1.47
N LYS A 137 -25.12 -30.46 2.77
CA LYS A 137 -25.79 -31.38 3.70
C LYS A 137 -27.29 -31.10 3.81
N MET A 138 -27.67 -29.83 3.93
CA MET A 138 -29.08 -29.43 3.98
C MET A 138 -29.83 -29.76 2.69
N GLU A 139 -29.19 -29.61 1.53
CA GLU A 139 -29.76 -30.00 0.22
C GLU A 139 -29.96 -31.52 0.12
N GLU A 140 -29.01 -32.31 0.63
CA GLU A 140 -29.11 -33.78 0.72
C GLU A 140 -30.25 -34.22 1.66
N GLU A 141 -30.35 -33.63 2.85
CA GLU A 141 -31.43 -33.88 3.81
C GLU A 141 -32.81 -33.50 3.25
N LEU A 142 -32.89 -32.36 2.54
CA LEU A 142 -34.11 -31.91 1.88
C LEU A 142 -34.54 -32.89 0.78
N LEU A 143 -33.59 -33.43 0.00
CA LEU A 143 -33.86 -34.42 -1.04
C LEU A 143 -34.38 -35.72 -0.42
N GLU A 144 -33.78 -36.18 0.68
CA GLU A 144 -34.23 -37.36 1.42
C GLU A 144 -35.65 -37.17 1.95
N TRP A 145 -35.94 -36.04 2.60
CA TRP A 145 -37.27 -35.74 3.11
C TRP A 145 -38.31 -35.61 2.00
N ASN A 146 -37.98 -34.95 0.89
CA ASN A 146 -38.89 -34.86 -0.26
C ASN A 146 -39.21 -36.24 -0.85
N SER A 147 -38.22 -37.12 -0.93
CA SER A 147 -38.42 -38.50 -1.37
C SER A 147 -39.36 -39.25 -0.42
N LYS A 148 -39.12 -39.14 0.89
CA LYS A 148 -39.95 -39.76 1.93
C LYS A 148 -41.39 -39.23 1.94
N VAL A 149 -41.58 -37.93 1.76
CA VAL A 149 -42.91 -37.31 1.64
C VAL A 149 -43.61 -37.82 0.38
N THR A 150 -42.90 -37.96 -0.73
CA THR A 150 -43.48 -38.47 -2.00
C THR A 150 -43.90 -39.94 -1.87
N GLU A 151 -43.08 -40.77 -1.26
CA GLU A 151 -43.37 -42.19 -0.98
C GLU A 151 -44.56 -42.31 -0.02
N MET A 152 -44.51 -41.66 1.14
CA MET A 152 -45.62 -41.68 2.11
C MET A 152 -46.91 -41.08 1.55
N SER A 153 -46.82 -40.04 0.72
CA SER A 153 -48.00 -39.39 0.15
C SER A 153 -48.64 -40.19 -0.99
N SER A 154 -47.86 -40.97 -1.75
CA SER A 154 -48.42 -41.82 -2.81
C SER A 154 -49.04 -43.06 -2.17
N GLU A 155 -48.24 -43.88 -1.50
CA GLU A 155 -48.69 -45.13 -0.87
C GLU A 155 -49.90 -44.94 0.04
N ASN A 156 -49.90 -43.90 0.89
CA ASN A 156 -51.01 -43.64 1.80
C ASN A 156 -52.25 -43.09 1.09
N ARG A 157 -52.10 -42.33 0.01
CA ARG A 157 -53.23 -41.76 -0.74
C ARG A 157 -53.91 -42.83 -1.56
N GLU A 158 -53.17 -43.62 -2.32
CA GLU A 158 -53.72 -44.69 -3.13
C GLU A 158 -54.39 -45.78 -2.26
N ALA A 159 -53.76 -46.19 -1.15
CA ALA A 159 -54.36 -47.14 -0.21
C ALA A 159 -55.61 -46.60 0.50
N THR A 160 -55.66 -45.30 0.80
CA THR A 160 -56.84 -44.67 1.43
C THR A 160 -57.98 -44.49 0.44
N ILE A 161 -57.70 -44.11 -0.82
CA ILE A 161 -58.71 -44.03 -1.87
C ILE A 161 -59.33 -45.41 -2.11
N GLN A 162 -58.52 -46.46 -2.20
CA GLN A 162 -59.02 -47.82 -2.43
C GLN A 162 -59.93 -48.28 -1.28
N ARG A 163 -59.51 -48.09 -0.02
CA ARG A 163 -60.34 -48.41 1.16
C ARG A 163 -61.68 -47.68 1.15
N LEU A 164 -61.67 -46.37 0.88
CA LEU A 164 -62.91 -45.57 0.79
C LEU A 164 -63.80 -46.03 -0.36
N GLN A 165 -63.23 -46.43 -1.51
CA GLN A 165 -64.01 -46.97 -2.62
C GLN A 165 -64.67 -48.31 -2.28
N ASP A 166 -63.96 -49.19 -1.57
CA ASP A 166 -64.48 -50.46 -1.12
C ASP A 166 -65.59 -50.28 -0.07
N GLU A 167 -65.41 -49.39 0.90
CA GLU A 167 -66.45 -49.01 1.88
C GLU A 167 -67.70 -48.42 1.20
N ILE A 168 -67.53 -47.54 0.21
CA ILE A 168 -68.64 -47.01 -0.58
C ILE A 168 -69.35 -48.13 -1.33
N LYS A 169 -68.61 -49.08 -1.90
CA LYS A 169 -69.16 -50.21 -2.64
C LYS A 169 -69.96 -51.13 -1.73
N GLU A 170 -69.47 -51.43 -0.54
CA GLU A 170 -70.17 -52.21 0.49
C GLU A 170 -71.44 -51.50 0.96
N CYS A 171 -71.36 -50.20 1.29
CA CYS A 171 -72.54 -49.40 1.64
C CYS A 171 -73.59 -49.40 0.54
N LYS A 172 -73.18 -49.22 -0.72
CA LYS A 172 -74.09 -49.27 -1.87
C LYS A 172 -74.71 -50.66 -2.05
N ALA A 173 -73.97 -51.74 -1.81
CA ALA A 173 -74.50 -53.09 -1.90
C ALA A 173 -75.60 -53.34 -0.84
N ILE A 174 -75.45 -52.81 0.38
CA ILE A 174 -76.46 -52.92 1.43
C ILE A 174 -77.79 -52.26 1.03
N LEU A 175 -77.75 -51.17 0.25
CA LEU A 175 -78.94 -50.45 -0.20
C LEU A 175 -79.67 -51.16 -1.36
N LYS A 176 -79.03 -52.11 -2.02
CA LYS A 176 -79.64 -52.88 -3.11
C LYS A 176 -80.55 -53.99 -2.58
N CYS A 177 -81.57 -54.31 -3.35
CA CYS A 177 -82.52 -55.36 -3.04
C CYS A 177 -81.84 -56.74 -3.08
N GLY A 178 -81.97 -57.52 -2.00
CA GLY A 178 -81.39 -58.87 -1.90
C GLY A 178 -82.01 -59.94 -2.80
N VAL A 179 -82.94 -59.59 -3.70
CA VAL A 179 -83.55 -60.51 -4.67
C VAL A 179 -82.93 -60.31 -6.06
N CYS A 180 -82.82 -59.07 -6.52
CA CYS A 180 -82.24 -58.78 -7.84
C CYS A 180 -80.80 -58.27 -7.78
N PHE A 181 -80.29 -57.91 -6.59
CA PHE A 181 -78.95 -57.35 -6.35
C PHE A 181 -78.61 -56.12 -7.19
N ASP A 182 -79.63 -55.43 -7.70
CA ASP A 182 -79.48 -54.36 -8.69
C ASP A 182 -80.22 -53.09 -8.24
N ARG A 183 -81.55 -53.18 -8.10
CA ARG A 183 -82.41 -52.04 -7.73
C ARG A 183 -82.35 -51.70 -6.25
N PRO A 184 -82.57 -50.42 -5.87
CA PRO A 184 -82.62 -50.01 -4.48
C PRO A 184 -83.77 -50.67 -3.72
N LYS A 185 -83.65 -50.69 -2.40
CA LYS A 185 -84.73 -51.03 -1.48
C LYS A 185 -85.72 -49.87 -1.42
N GLU A 186 -86.95 -50.11 -1.88
CA GLU A 186 -88.01 -49.10 -2.03
C GLU A 186 -89.26 -49.46 -1.23
N VAL A 187 -89.40 -50.72 -0.82
CA VAL A 187 -90.54 -51.21 -0.05
C VAL A 187 -90.10 -52.00 1.16
N VAL A 188 -90.92 -51.95 2.21
CA VAL A 188 -90.81 -52.77 3.41
C VAL A 188 -92.03 -53.66 3.56
N ILE A 189 -91.79 -54.92 3.94
CA ILE A 189 -92.86 -55.82 4.38
C ILE A 189 -93.08 -55.60 5.87
N THR A 190 -94.13 -54.88 6.24
CA THR A 190 -94.43 -54.45 7.63
C THR A 190 -94.58 -55.59 8.64
N LYS A 191 -94.78 -56.84 8.20
CA LYS A 191 -94.86 -58.02 9.08
C LYS A 191 -93.51 -58.52 9.57
N CYS A 192 -92.44 -58.31 8.81
CA CYS A 192 -91.10 -58.82 9.13
C CYS A 192 -89.97 -57.82 8.90
N TYR A 193 -90.31 -56.59 8.49
CA TYR A 193 -89.41 -55.45 8.28
C TYR A 193 -88.27 -55.67 7.28
N HIS A 194 -88.34 -56.71 6.45
CA HIS A 194 -87.39 -56.89 5.36
C HIS A 194 -87.71 -55.93 4.20
N LEU A 195 -86.65 -55.34 3.64
CA LEU A 195 -86.74 -54.36 2.56
C LEU A 195 -86.27 -54.92 1.23
N PHE A 196 -86.97 -54.53 0.15
CA PHE A 196 -86.73 -55.00 -1.21
C PHE A 196 -87.08 -53.93 -2.24
N CYS A 197 -86.81 -54.20 -3.50
CA CYS A 197 -87.24 -53.33 -4.61
C CYS A 197 -88.74 -53.49 -4.85
N TYR A 198 -89.43 -52.42 -5.25
CA TYR A 198 -90.86 -52.47 -5.54
C TYR A 198 -91.20 -53.53 -6.61
N PRO A 199 -90.50 -53.60 -7.76
CA PRO A 199 -90.76 -54.63 -8.78
C PRO A 199 -90.59 -56.07 -8.30
N CYS A 200 -89.70 -56.30 -7.33
CA CYS A 200 -89.37 -57.62 -6.81
C CYS A 200 -90.54 -58.17 -5.97
N ILE A 201 -91.12 -57.31 -5.14
CA ILE A 201 -92.25 -57.67 -4.27
C ILE A 201 -93.56 -57.69 -5.04
N GLN A 202 -93.76 -56.76 -5.99
CA GLN A 202 -94.93 -56.78 -6.86
C GLN A 202 -94.99 -58.10 -7.65
N ARG A 203 -93.89 -58.54 -8.25
CA ARG A 203 -93.83 -59.82 -8.98
C ARG A 203 -94.21 -61.00 -8.10
N ASN A 204 -93.75 -61.06 -6.85
CA ASN A 204 -94.14 -62.12 -5.91
C ASN A 204 -95.64 -62.14 -5.61
N LEU A 205 -96.26 -60.97 -5.49
CA LEU A 205 -97.69 -60.85 -5.23
C LEU A 205 -98.52 -61.28 -6.46
N GLU A 206 -98.09 -60.91 -7.66
CA GLU A 206 -98.72 -61.30 -8.94
C GLU A 206 -98.73 -62.81 -9.14
N ILE A 207 -97.60 -63.49 -8.91
CA ILE A 207 -97.48 -64.95 -9.03
C ILE A 207 -98.05 -65.71 -7.81
N ARG A 208 -98.73 -65.02 -6.89
CA ARG A 208 -99.27 -65.55 -5.62
C ARG A 208 -98.24 -66.21 -4.70
N HIS A 209 -96.95 -65.87 -4.84
CA HIS A 209 -95.88 -66.31 -3.94
C HIS A 209 -95.81 -65.40 -2.71
N ARG A 210 -96.83 -65.50 -1.84
CA ARG A 210 -97.09 -64.64 -0.68
C ARG A 210 -96.20 -64.96 0.55
N LYS A 211 -94.89 -65.11 0.33
CA LYS A 211 -93.88 -65.33 1.38
C LYS A 211 -92.71 -64.36 1.19
N CYS A 212 -92.23 -63.75 2.26
CA CYS A 212 -91.10 -62.83 2.23
C CYS A 212 -89.84 -63.52 1.66
N PRO A 213 -89.15 -62.93 0.66
CA PRO A 213 -87.91 -63.51 0.12
C PRO A 213 -86.77 -63.65 1.14
N GLY A 214 -86.75 -62.81 2.17
CA GLY A 214 -85.67 -62.79 3.17
C GLY A 214 -85.85 -63.81 4.30
N CYS A 215 -87.09 -64.08 4.71
CA CYS A 215 -87.37 -64.89 5.91
C CYS A 215 -88.56 -65.84 5.80
N GLY A 216 -89.26 -65.87 4.67
CA GLY A 216 -90.40 -66.76 4.44
C GLY A 216 -91.71 -66.38 5.13
N THR A 217 -91.75 -65.30 5.93
CA THR A 217 -92.97 -64.83 6.61
C THR A 217 -94.09 -64.52 5.60
N PRO A 218 -95.32 -65.04 5.79
CA PRO A 218 -96.44 -64.73 4.91
C PRO A 218 -96.81 -63.24 4.91
N PHE A 219 -97.14 -62.68 3.75
CA PHE A 219 -97.56 -61.27 3.62
C PHE A 219 -98.56 -61.06 2.48
N GLY A 220 -99.39 -60.01 2.56
CA GLY A 220 -100.31 -59.58 1.50
C GLY A 220 -100.03 -58.16 1.00
N GLN A 221 -100.83 -57.70 0.02
CA GLN A 221 -100.69 -56.35 -0.59
C GLN A 221 -100.71 -55.23 0.48
N ASN A 222 -101.59 -55.35 1.47
CA ASN A 222 -101.75 -54.36 2.54
C ASN A 222 -100.56 -54.29 3.50
N ASP A 223 -99.69 -55.31 3.49
CA ASP A 223 -98.52 -55.40 4.36
C ASP A 223 -97.27 -54.80 3.71
N VAL A 224 -97.35 -54.35 2.47
CA VAL A 224 -96.25 -53.71 1.74
C VAL A 224 -96.42 -52.20 1.82
N ARG A 225 -95.39 -51.51 2.31
CA ARG A 225 -95.35 -50.04 2.31
C ARG A 225 -94.11 -49.53 1.60
N GLU A 226 -94.25 -48.42 0.90
CA GLU A 226 -93.13 -47.70 0.31
C GLU A 226 -92.27 -47.06 1.41
N VAL A 227 -90.96 -47.08 1.20
CA VAL A 227 -89.96 -46.46 2.06
C VAL A 227 -89.05 -45.63 1.17
N LYS A 228 -88.82 -44.38 1.57
CA LYS A 228 -87.80 -43.52 0.98
C LYS A 228 -86.55 -43.62 1.85
N ILE A 229 -85.47 -44.18 1.29
CA ILE A 229 -84.16 -44.33 1.93
C ILE A 229 -83.23 -43.26 1.37
#